data_AF-A0A9D6SJD5-F1
#
_entry.id   AF-A0A9D6SJD5-F1
#
_cell.length_a   1.000
_cell.length_b   1.000
_cell.length_c   1.000
_cell.angle_alpha   90.00
_cell.angle_beta   90.00
_cell.angle_gamma   90.00
#
_symmetry.space_group_name_H-M   'P 1'
#
loop_
_entity.id
_entity.type
_entity.pdbx_description
1 polymer ?
#
loop_
_entity_poly.entity_id
_entity_poly.type
_entity_poly.pdbx_seq_one_letter_code
_entity_poly.pdbx_strand_id
1 'polypeptide(L)' 'MESQIESAHSDRATERKTSEEPDSLEARRKRDSLLLARKRVLDQIQSASDSRYREMMERALADLDRLLAQSH' A
#
# COMPACT_ATOMS: atom_id res chain seq x y z
N MET A 1 45.99 -11.18 28.95
CA MET A 1 45.43 -10.32 27.89
C MET A 1 44.03 -10.81 27.63
N GLU A 2 43.09 -10.02 28.16
CA GLU A 2 41.67 -9.87 27.81
C GLU A 2 40.78 -11.13 27.85
N SER A 3 40.14 -11.26 29.02
CA SER A 3 39.04 -12.18 29.33
C SER A 3 37.86 -11.99 28.38
N GLN A 4 37.19 -13.12 28.17
CA GLN A 4 36.02 -13.33 27.36
C GLN A 4 34.87 -12.37 27.71
N ILE A 5 34.16 -12.02 26.64
CA ILE A 5 32.99 -11.16 26.56
C ILE A 5 31.95 -11.58 27.61
N GLU A 6 31.83 -10.77 28.65
CA GLU A 6 30.80 -10.88 29.67
C GLU A 6 29.77 -9.77 29.46
N SER A 7 28.50 -10.11 29.74
CA SER A 7 27.34 -9.22 29.87
C SER A 7 26.46 -9.04 28.62
N ALA A 8 25.78 -10.12 28.25
CA ALA A 8 24.41 -10.01 27.80
C ALA A 8 23.55 -9.39 28.93
N HIS A 9 22.54 -8.61 28.56
CA HIS A 9 21.51 -7.96 29.37
C HIS A 9 21.82 -6.55 29.88
N SER A 10 21.51 -5.58 29.03
CA SER A 10 20.63 -4.48 29.44
C SER A 10 19.60 -4.22 28.35
N ASP A 11 18.50 -4.97 28.43
CA ASP A 11 17.18 -4.60 27.92
C ASP A 11 16.88 -3.12 28.18
N ARG A 12 16.62 -2.36 27.12
CA ARG A 12 15.39 -1.58 26.92
C ARG A 12 15.60 -0.47 25.90
N ALA A 13 14.63 -0.38 25.00
CA ALA A 13 14.42 0.71 24.06
C ALA A 13 15.43 0.73 22.90
N THR A 14 15.16 -0.04 21.85
CA THR A 14 14.26 0.41 20.78
C THR A 14 14.20 -0.68 19.70
N GLU A 15 13.85 -1.89 20.10
CA GLU A 15 13.33 -2.90 19.18
C GLU A 15 11.89 -2.52 18.79
N ARG A 16 11.75 -1.34 18.16
CA ARG A 16 10.62 -1.04 17.28
C ARG A 16 11.05 -1.26 15.84
N LYS A 17 11.81 -2.34 15.60
CA LYS A 17 11.66 -3.05 14.34
C LYS A 17 10.32 -3.74 14.44
N THR A 18 9.28 -2.95 14.18
CA THR A 18 7.96 -3.45 13.85
C THR A 18 8.18 -4.66 12.98
N SER A 19 7.83 -5.82 13.52
CA SER A 19 7.55 -6.99 12.74
C SER A 19 6.67 -6.50 11.59
N GLU A 20 7.25 -6.29 10.42
CA GLU A 20 6.51 -6.14 9.20
C GLU A 20 5.90 -7.51 9.00
N GLU A 21 4.75 -7.73 9.67
CA GLU A 21 3.92 -8.88 9.43
C GLU A 21 3.76 -8.98 7.91
N PRO A 22 4.02 -10.15 7.29
CA PRO A 22 3.87 -10.31 5.85
C PRO A 22 2.49 -9.86 5.35
N ASP A 23 1.47 -9.96 6.21
CA ASP A 23 0.12 -9.43 6.00
C ASP A 23 0.10 -7.91 5.72
N SER A 24 0.96 -7.15 6.39
CA SER A 24 1.10 -5.70 6.18
C SER A 24 1.79 -5.33 4.86
N LEU A 25 2.72 -6.16 4.38
CA LEU A 25 3.41 -5.92 3.10
C LEU A 25 2.49 -6.23 1.92
N GLU A 26 1.75 -7.33 1.97
CA GLU A 26 0.78 -7.68 0.93
C GLU A 26 -0.38 -6.69 0.89
N ALA A 27 -0.90 -6.26 2.05
CA ALA A 27 -1.91 -5.21 2.13
C ALA A 27 -1.42 -3.89 1.53
N ARG A 28 -0.18 -3.48 1.83
CA ARG A 28 0.46 -2.30 1.23
C ARG A 28 0.59 -2.43 -0.29
N ARG A 29 1.13 -3.56 -0.78
CA ARG A 29 1.27 -3.81 -2.23
C ARG A 29 -0.07 -3.79 -2.96
N LYS A 30 -1.11 -4.37 -2.36
CA LYS A 30 -2.47 -4.37 -2.91
C LYS A 30 -3.02 -2.95 -2.99
N ARG A 31 -2.85 -2.16 -1.93
CA ARG A 31 -3.23 -0.74 -1.89
C ARG A 31 -2.48 0.08 -2.95
N ASP A 32 -1.17 -0.09 -3.06
CA ASP A 32 -0.35 0.62 -4.05
C ASP A 32 -0.78 0.28 -5.49
N SER A 33 -1.10 -0.99 -5.73
CA SER A 33 -1.63 -1.46 -7.02
C SER A 33 -2.98 -0.82 -7.34
N LEU A 34 -3.88 -0.71 -6.36
CA LEU A 34 -5.17 -0.04 -6.50
C LEU A 34 -5.01 1.47 -6.75
N LEU A 35 -4.08 2.14 -6.06
CA LEU A 35 -3.77 3.56 -6.28
C LEU A 35 -3.22 3.82 -7.69
N LEU A 36 -2.34 2.93 -8.18
CA LEU A 36 -1.81 3.01 -9.52
C LEU A 36 -2.91 2.81 -10.58
N ALA A 37 -3.79 1.84 -10.37
CA ALA A 37 -4.94 1.61 -11.25
C ALA A 37 -5.86 2.83 -11.28
N ARG A 38 -6.17 3.40 -10.12
CA ARG A 38 -6.99 4.63 -9.98
C ARG A 38 -6.41 5.78 -10.81
N LYS A 39 -5.10 6.02 -10.71
CA LYS A 39 -4.41 7.06 -11.48
C LYS A 39 -4.56 6.82 -12.99
N ARG A 40 -4.31 5.60 -13.46
CA ARG A 40 -4.44 5.25 -14.88
C ARG A 40 -5.85 5.46 -15.41
N VAL A 41 -6.88 5.08 -14.63
CA VAL A 41 -8.28 5.27 -15.02
C VAL A 41 -8.62 6.76 -15.10
N LEU A 42 -8.14 7.57 -14.17
CA LEU A 42 -8.30 9.04 -14.23
C LEU A 42 -7.63 9.63 -15.48
N ASP A 43 -6.42 9.21 -15.81
CA ASP A 43 -5.70 9.65 -17.02
C ASP A 43 -6.47 9.23 -18.29
N GLN A 44 -7.07 8.03 -18.30
CA GLN A 44 -7.93 7.55 -19.39
C GLN A 44 -9.22 8.34 -19.51
N ILE A 45 -9.88 8.69 -18.41
CA ILE A 45 -11.09 9.54 -18.39
C ILE A 45 -10.77 10.93 -18.97
N GLN A 46 -9.64 11.51 -18.60
CA GLN A 46 -9.22 12.83 -19.06
C GLN A 46 -8.87 12.87 -20.55
N SER A 47 -8.28 11.78 -21.06
CA SER A 47 -7.93 11.66 -22.48
C SER A 47 -9.06 11.12 -23.37
N ALA A 48 -10.12 10.56 -22.78
CA ALA A 48 -11.26 10.01 -23.50
C ALA A 48 -12.19 11.10 -24.05
N SER A 49 -12.36 11.10 -25.36
CA SER A 49 -13.38 11.92 -26.06
C SER A 49 -14.72 11.19 -26.22
N ASP A 50 -14.75 9.86 -26.04
CA ASP A 50 -15.97 9.05 -26.13
C ASP A 50 -16.70 9.02 -24.79
N SER A 51 -17.90 9.62 -24.78
CA SER A 51 -18.79 9.69 -23.62
C SER A 51 -19.13 8.32 -23.01
N ARG A 52 -19.36 7.29 -23.83
CA ARG A 52 -19.72 5.95 -23.35
C ARG A 52 -18.53 5.25 -22.71
N TYR A 53 -17.35 5.39 -23.30
CA TYR A 53 -16.11 4.86 -22.74
C TYR A 53 -15.77 5.56 -21.42
N ARG A 54 -15.97 6.89 -21.36
CA ARG A 54 -15.79 7.68 -20.15
C ARG A 54 -16.71 7.24 -19.02
N GLU A 55 -18.01 7.07 -19.26
CA GLU A 55 -18.96 6.58 -18.25
C GLU A 55 -18.56 5.20 -17.71
N MET A 56 -18.06 4.31 -18.57
CA MET A 56 -17.56 3.00 -18.14
C MET A 56 -16.33 3.13 -17.24
N MET A 57 -15.40 4.02 -17.57
CA MET A 57 -14.21 4.28 -16.75
C MET A 57 -14.54 4.96 -15.43
N GLU A 58 -15.52 5.86 -15.40
CA GLU A 58 -16.00 6.50 -14.18
C GLU A 58 -16.63 5.48 -13.21
N ARG A 59 -17.36 4.48 -13.74
CA ARG A 59 -17.87 3.35 -12.92
C ARG A 59 -16.73 2.50 -12.36
N ALA A 60 -15.75 2.15 -13.21
CA ALA A 60 -14.57 1.40 -12.77
C ALA A 60 -13.77 2.16 -11.71
N LEU A 61 -13.66 3.49 -11.83
CA LEU A 61 -13.03 4.35 -10.85
C LEU A 61 -13.75 4.30 -9.50
N ALA A 62 -15.09 4.37 -9.50
CA ALA A 62 -15.88 4.30 -8.28
C ALA A 62 -15.71 2.95 -7.55
N ASP A 63 -15.59 1.85 -8.29
CA ASP A 63 -15.33 0.53 -7.70
C ASP A 63 -13.91 0.43 -7.11
N LEU A 64 -12.90 0.98 -7.81
CA LEU A 64 -11.53 1.08 -7.28
C LEU A 64 -11.49 1.92 -5.99
N ASP A 65 -12.21 3.05 -5.95
CA ASP A 65 -12.28 3.92 -4.78
C ASP A 65 -12.96 3.23 -3.59
N ARG A 66 -14.00 2.41 -3.83
CA ARG A 66 -14.61 1.56 -2.79
C ARG A 66 -13.64 0.53 -2.24
N LEU A 67 -12.85 -0.13 -3.10
CA LEU A 67 -11.84 -1.10 -2.66
C LEU A 67 -10.74 -0.43 -1.85
N LEU A 68 -10.34 0.79 -2.25
CA LEU A 68 -9.37 1.59 -1.50
C LEU A 68 -9.90 2.01 -0.12
N ALA A 69 -11.17 2.40 -0.04
CA ALA A 69 -11.81 2.75 1.24
C ALA A 69 -11.91 1.54 2.20
N GLN A 70 -12.08 0.34 1.67
CA GLN A 70 -12.09 -0.91 2.46
C GLN A 70 -10.69 -1.38 2.87
N SER A 71 -9.63 -0.81 2.30
CA SER A 71 -8.22 -1.14 2.59
C SER A 71 -7.56 -0.25 3.64
N HIS A 72 -8.35 0.51 4.42
CA HIS A 72 -7.90 1.39 5.50
C HIS A 72 -8.39 0.88 6.85
#